data_AF-A0A3B8Q305-F1
#
_entry.id   AF-A0A3B8Q305-F1
#
_cell.length_a   1.000
_cell.length_b   1.000
_cell.length_c   1.000
_cell.angle_alpha   90.00
_cell.angle_beta   90.00
_cell.angle_gamma   90.00
#
_symmetry.space_group_name_H-M   'P 1'
#
loop_
_entity.id
_entity.type
_entity.pdbx_description
1 polymer ?
#
loop_
_entity_poly.entity_id
_entity_poly.type
_entity_poly.pdbx_seq_one_letter_code
_entity_poly.pdbx_strand_id
1 'polypeptide(L)'
;FQIAQAFTRLADWHLTRGDNPQAARATLEEIVQRCADTPFARTAENRIRQLPRDEAELQELRKPRVIRLPSLRETAPGELPVKASAQETADARTEVATLKSRLDVRPDDWKSRIRLAQVLAERLGQIDAAVAELGRVRQLEGLELGLHAEALALEAAWRLKRTTDQPRARQLLEKIVSDYPSTPQAIAARRQLEVMDHPETYRQAPPPPPPPPRIVVRLPEPPAV
;
A
#
# COMPACT_ATOMS: atom_id res chain seq x y z
N PHE A 1 21.37 -8.47 -27.86
CA PHE A 1 20.31 -8.29 -26.84
C PHE A 1 19.87 -9.57 -26.12
N GLN A 2 20.06 -10.77 -26.70
CA GLN A 2 19.71 -12.05 -26.05
C GLN A 2 20.45 -12.28 -24.71
N ILE A 3 21.69 -11.78 -24.60
CA ILE A 3 22.50 -11.87 -23.38
C ILE A 3 21.80 -11.15 -22.21
N ALA A 4 21.38 -9.88 -22.37
CA ALA A 4 20.69 -9.15 -21.29
C ALA A 4 19.38 -9.85 -20.84
N GLN A 5 18.63 -10.43 -21.78
CA GLN A 5 17.43 -11.20 -21.46
C GLN A 5 17.75 -12.50 -20.69
N ALA A 6 18.80 -13.22 -21.08
CA ALA A 6 19.25 -14.42 -20.39
C ALA A 6 19.70 -14.12 -18.95
N PHE A 7 20.50 -13.07 -18.76
CA PHE A 7 20.94 -12.64 -17.42
C PHE A 7 19.77 -12.13 -16.57
N THR A 8 18.80 -11.43 -17.17
CA THR A 8 17.57 -11.04 -16.47
C THR A 8 16.80 -12.26 -15.96
N ARG A 9 16.63 -13.28 -16.81
CA ARG A 9 15.98 -14.54 -16.41
C ARG A 9 16.77 -15.31 -15.36
N LEU A 10 18.10 -15.28 -15.42
CA LEU A 10 18.97 -15.91 -14.43
C LEU A 10 18.85 -15.20 -13.07
N ALA A 11 18.81 -13.87 -13.05
CA ALA A 11 18.58 -13.10 -11.83
C ALA A 11 17.21 -13.44 -11.21
N ASP A 12 16.17 -13.59 -12.03
CA ASP A 12 14.86 -14.03 -11.57
C ASP A 12 14.87 -15.46 -11.05
N TRP A 13 15.65 -16.35 -11.64
CA TRP A 13 15.83 -17.71 -11.15
C TRP A 13 16.48 -17.73 -9.77
N HIS A 14 17.53 -16.91 -9.55
CA HIS A 14 18.17 -16.76 -8.24
C HIS A 14 17.20 -16.28 -7.17
N LEU A 15 16.25 -15.40 -7.51
CA LEU A 15 15.24 -14.91 -6.59
C LEU A 15 14.09 -15.88 -6.36
N THR A 16 13.67 -16.64 -7.37
CA THR A 16 12.47 -17.49 -7.31
C THR A 16 12.79 -18.89 -6.77
N ARG A 17 13.90 -19.50 -7.21
CA ARG A 17 14.29 -20.86 -6.82
C ARG A 17 15.51 -20.93 -5.91
N GLY A 18 16.43 -19.98 -6.04
CA GLY A 18 17.69 -19.99 -5.30
C GLY A 18 17.65 -19.29 -3.94
N ASP A 19 16.58 -18.52 -3.67
CA ASP A 19 16.44 -17.64 -2.50
C ASP A 19 17.69 -16.79 -2.21
N ASN A 20 18.44 -16.47 -3.26
CA ASN A 20 19.76 -15.85 -3.15
C ASN A 20 19.76 -14.47 -3.81
N PRO A 21 19.44 -13.41 -3.06
CA PRO A 21 19.43 -12.06 -3.61
C PRO A 21 20.83 -11.53 -3.95
N GLN A 22 21.89 -12.09 -3.37
CA GLN A 22 23.28 -11.71 -3.70
C GLN A 22 23.68 -12.24 -5.08
N ALA A 23 23.34 -13.50 -5.39
CA ALA A 23 23.56 -14.07 -6.72
C ALA A 23 22.73 -13.35 -7.79
N ALA A 24 21.50 -12.97 -7.46
CA ALA A 24 20.67 -12.14 -8.34
C ALA A 24 21.31 -10.77 -8.60
N ARG A 25 21.87 -10.12 -7.57
CA ARG A 25 22.58 -8.84 -7.69
C ARG A 25 23.81 -8.95 -8.57
N ALA A 26 24.69 -9.92 -8.31
CA ALA A 26 25.88 -10.15 -9.13
C ALA A 26 25.53 -10.37 -10.61
N THR A 27 24.46 -11.12 -10.88
CA THR A 27 23.96 -11.35 -12.25
C THR A 27 23.49 -10.06 -12.93
N LEU A 28 22.87 -9.14 -12.19
CA LEU A 28 22.44 -7.85 -12.72
C LEU A 28 23.63 -6.88 -12.89
N GLU A 29 24.64 -6.94 -12.02
CA GLU A 29 25.87 -6.16 -12.15
C GLU A 29 26.63 -6.53 -13.43
N GLU A 30 26.63 -7.81 -13.81
CA GLU A 30 27.15 -8.25 -15.12
C GLU A 30 26.41 -7.62 -16.30
N ILE A 31 25.10 -7.36 -16.19
CA ILE A 31 24.35 -6.61 -17.22
C ILE A 31 24.83 -5.16 -17.27
N VAL A 32 25.03 -4.53 -16.12
CA VAL A 32 25.50 -3.14 -16.03
C VAL A 32 26.88 -3.01 -16.68
N GLN A 33 27.79 -3.93 -16.40
CA GLN A 33 29.15 -3.91 -16.95
C GLN A 33 29.18 -4.22 -18.45
N ARG A 34 28.44 -5.23 -18.91
CA ARG A 34 28.49 -5.69 -20.31
C ARG A 34 27.62 -4.88 -21.26
N CYS A 35 26.64 -4.16 -20.75
CA CYS A 35 25.69 -3.37 -21.54
C CYS A 35 25.69 -1.90 -21.09
N ALA A 36 26.85 -1.36 -20.73
CA ALA A 36 27.04 0.05 -20.38
C ALA A 36 26.41 0.98 -21.43
N ASP A 37 25.88 2.11 -20.98
CA ASP A 37 25.19 3.14 -21.79
C ASP A 37 23.90 2.70 -22.50
N THR A 38 23.43 1.46 -22.26
CA THR A 38 22.14 1.00 -22.80
C THR A 38 20.99 1.19 -21.81
N PRO A 39 19.73 1.20 -22.29
CA PRO A 39 18.56 1.15 -21.40
C PRO A 39 18.53 -0.09 -20.48
N PHE A 40 19.20 -1.18 -20.87
CA PHE A 40 19.26 -2.42 -20.07
C PHE A 40 20.13 -2.25 -18.82
N ALA A 41 21.25 -1.52 -18.91
CA ALA A 41 22.07 -1.20 -17.76
C ALA A 41 21.31 -0.34 -16.75
N ARG A 42 20.66 0.74 -17.21
CA ARG A 42 19.79 1.58 -16.36
C ARG A 42 18.67 0.79 -15.67
N THR A 43 18.06 -0.13 -16.41
CA THR A 43 17.02 -1.02 -15.86
C THR A 43 17.60 -1.98 -14.81
N ALA A 44 18.79 -2.54 -15.06
CA ALA A 44 19.47 -3.43 -14.12
C ALA A 44 19.89 -2.68 -12.84
N GLU A 45 20.44 -1.47 -12.96
CA GLU A 45 20.78 -0.59 -11.82
C GLU A 45 19.55 -0.30 -10.94
N ASN A 46 18.44 0.11 -11.56
CA ASN A 46 17.20 0.36 -10.82
C ASN A 46 16.73 -0.91 -10.09
N ARG A 47 16.88 -2.07 -10.71
CA ARG A 47 16.51 -3.36 -10.11
C ARG A 47 17.45 -3.76 -8.98
N ILE A 48 18.75 -3.50 -9.09
CA ILE A 48 19.74 -3.68 -8.02
C ILE A 48 19.38 -2.84 -6.79
N ARG A 49 18.95 -1.59 -6.99
CA ARG A 49 18.50 -0.72 -5.89
C ARG A 49 17.28 -1.28 -5.16
N GLN A 50 16.41 -2.00 -5.86
CA GLN A 50 15.17 -2.56 -5.31
C GLN A 50 15.31 -4.00 -4.77
N LEU A 51 16.43 -4.67 -5.03
CA LEU A 51 16.67 -6.04 -4.56
C LEU A 51 16.72 -6.12 -3.01
N PRO A 52 16.27 -7.25 -2.42
CA PRO A 52 16.51 -7.54 -1.01
C PRO A 52 18.01 -7.60 -0.72
N ARG A 53 18.43 -7.22 0.48
CA ARG A 53 19.83 -7.28 0.91
C ARG A 53 20.26 -8.71 1.16
N ASP A 54 19.45 -9.46 1.87
CA ASP A 54 19.75 -10.81 2.33
C ASP A 54 18.54 -11.74 2.16
N GLU A 55 18.80 -13.02 2.37
CA GLU A 55 17.78 -14.07 2.28
C GLU A 55 16.66 -13.84 3.31
N ALA A 56 16.99 -13.33 4.50
CA ALA A 56 16.02 -13.01 5.54
C ALA A 56 15.02 -11.93 5.07
N GLU A 57 15.49 -10.84 4.45
CA GLU A 57 14.64 -9.81 3.88
C GLU A 57 13.79 -10.33 2.72
N LEU A 58 14.35 -11.20 1.87
CA LEU A 58 13.60 -11.84 0.79
C LEU A 58 12.46 -12.70 1.34
N GLN A 59 12.71 -13.46 2.42
CA GLN A 59 11.69 -14.25 3.09
C GLN A 59 10.60 -13.37 3.73
N GLU A 60 10.98 -12.26 4.38
CA GLU A 60 10.00 -11.30 4.93
C GLU A 60 9.12 -10.64 3.85
N LEU A 61 9.66 -10.41 2.65
CA LEU A 61 8.88 -9.89 1.53
C LEU A 61 7.92 -10.92 0.93
N ARG A 62 8.26 -12.21 1.00
CA ARG A 62 7.44 -13.32 0.51
C ARG A 62 6.30 -13.70 1.45
N LYS A 63 6.40 -13.35 2.74
CA LYS A 63 5.31 -13.61 3.70
C LYS A 63 4.02 -12.95 3.19
N PRO A 64 2.91 -13.68 3.12
CA PRO A 64 1.64 -13.11 2.67
C PRO A 64 1.24 -11.98 3.61
N ARG A 65 1.33 -10.75 3.10
CA ARG A 65 0.90 -9.57 3.84
C ARG A 65 -0.61 -9.50 3.76
N VAL A 66 -1.27 -9.54 4.91
CA VAL A 66 -2.68 -9.15 5.01
C VAL A 66 -2.74 -7.67 4.71
N ILE A 67 -2.99 -7.33 3.44
CA ILE A 67 -3.28 -5.96 3.04
C ILE A 67 -4.67 -5.66 3.61
N ARG A 68 -4.71 -5.07 4.81
CA ARG A 68 -5.88 -4.30 5.20
C ARG A 68 -5.87 -3.11 4.27
N LEU A 69 -6.62 -3.21 3.17
CA LEU A 69 -6.94 -2.04 2.38
C LEU A 69 -7.50 -1.02 3.38
N PRO A 70 -6.86 0.14 3.62
CA PRO A 70 -7.55 1.25 4.22
C PRO A 70 -8.52 1.71 3.16
N SER A 71 -9.61 0.97 3.03
CA SER A 71 -10.69 1.39 2.19
C SER A 71 -11.12 2.72 2.77
N LEU A 72 -11.13 3.75 1.91
CA LEU A 72 -12.02 4.91 2.01
C LEU A 72 -13.51 4.50 2.05
N ARG A 73 -13.83 3.26 2.44
CA ARG A 73 -15.15 2.79 2.79
C ARG A 73 -15.43 3.32 4.18
N GLU A 74 -16.46 4.15 4.25
CA GLU A 74 -17.53 4.04 5.23
C GLU A 74 -17.05 3.59 6.61
N THR A 75 -16.11 4.34 7.20
CA THR A 75 -16.12 4.40 8.66
C THR A 75 -17.33 5.25 8.98
N ALA A 76 -18.45 4.58 9.25
CA ALA A 76 -19.55 5.23 9.94
C ALA A 76 -18.95 5.95 11.15
N PRO A 77 -19.29 7.23 11.38
CA PRO A 77 -18.77 7.96 12.53
C PRO A 77 -19.23 7.23 13.80
N GLY A 78 -18.34 6.49 14.48
CA GLY A 78 -18.67 5.84 15.74
C GLY A 78 -17.97 4.51 16.07
N GLU A 79 -17.32 3.82 15.13
CA GLU A 79 -16.54 2.62 15.49
C GLU A 79 -15.20 3.02 16.12
N LEU A 80 -15.19 3.06 17.45
CA LEU A 80 -13.99 3.20 18.25
C LEU A 80 -13.03 2.05 17.91
N PRO A 81 -11.74 2.33 17.60
CA PRO A 81 -10.78 1.27 17.40
C PRO A 81 -10.65 0.48 18.70
N VAL A 82 -10.81 -0.84 18.61
CA VAL A 82 -10.45 -1.78 19.69
C VAL A 82 -9.07 -1.37 20.17
N LYS A 83 -8.94 -1.00 21.45
CA LYS A 83 -7.65 -0.59 22.03
C LYS A 83 -6.63 -1.67 21.72
N ALA A 84 -5.63 -1.31 20.92
CA ALA A 84 -4.52 -2.21 20.62
C ALA A 84 -3.93 -2.72 21.94
N SER A 85 -3.73 -4.02 22.02
CA SER A 85 -3.10 -4.66 23.17
C SER A 85 -1.67 -4.12 23.36
N ALA A 86 -1.15 -4.25 24.59
CA ALA A 86 0.23 -3.86 24.89
C ALA A 86 1.23 -4.59 23.98
N GLN A 87 0.92 -5.84 23.61
CA GLN A 87 1.73 -6.65 22.69
C GLN A 87 1.72 -6.06 21.28
N GLU A 88 0.55 -5.72 20.73
CA GLU A 88 0.45 -5.12 19.40
C GLU A 88 1.18 -3.78 19.29
N THR A 89 1.24 -3.02 20.39
CA THR A 89 1.99 -1.77 20.49
C THR A 89 3.50 -2.03 20.53
N ALA A 90 3.95 -3.04 21.27
CA ALA A 90 5.35 -3.45 21.31
C ALA A 90 5.83 -3.93 19.93
N ASP A 91 5.03 -4.78 19.27
CA ASP A 91 5.31 -5.29 17.93
C ASP A 91 5.32 -4.15 16.87
N ALA A 92 4.49 -3.13 17.05
CA ALA A 92 4.52 -1.96 16.17
C ALA A 92 5.81 -1.15 16.35
N ARG A 93 6.31 -1.03 17.59
CA ARG A 93 7.58 -0.32 17.87
C ARG A 93 8.79 -1.07 17.32
N THR A 94 8.81 -2.39 17.42
CA THR A 94 9.89 -3.20 16.83
C THR A 94 9.85 -3.11 15.31
N GLU A 95 8.67 -3.16 14.68
CA GLU A 95 8.53 -2.95 13.23
C GLU A 95 9.05 -1.55 12.80
N VAL A 96 8.71 -0.50 13.54
CA VAL A 96 9.23 0.86 13.30
C VAL A 96 10.76 0.89 13.38
N ALA A 97 11.36 0.27 14.39
CA ALA A 97 12.82 0.22 14.54
C ALA A 97 13.48 -0.48 13.34
N THR A 98 12.96 -1.64 12.92
CA THR A 98 13.46 -2.38 11.77
C THR A 98 13.36 -1.56 10.48
N LEU A 99 12.24 -0.88 10.26
CA LEU A 99 12.03 -0.04 9.08
C LEU A 99 12.98 1.17 9.07
N LYS A 100 13.23 1.79 10.22
CA LYS A 100 14.20 2.90 10.34
C LYS A 100 15.61 2.42 10.02
N SER A 101 16.06 1.31 10.61
CA SER A 101 17.38 0.74 10.31
C SER A 101 17.54 0.40 8.82
N ARG A 102 16.46 0.00 8.14
CA ARG A 102 16.48 -0.22 6.69
C ARG A 102 16.62 1.09 5.91
N LEU A 103 15.92 2.14 6.34
CA LEU A 103 15.99 3.46 5.72
C LEU A 103 17.33 4.17 5.95
N ASP A 104 18.03 3.86 7.05
CA ASP A 104 19.40 4.34 7.28
C ASP A 104 20.37 3.80 6.22
N VAL A 105 20.13 2.57 5.73
CA VAL A 105 20.94 1.94 4.67
C VAL A 105 20.46 2.36 3.28
N ARG A 106 19.14 2.45 3.06
CA ARG A 106 18.52 2.79 1.77
C ARG A 106 17.50 3.92 1.94
N PRO A 107 17.94 5.19 1.93
CA PRO A 107 17.06 6.33 2.20
C PRO A 107 16.04 6.60 1.09
N ASP A 108 16.25 6.07 -0.10
CA ASP A 108 15.38 6.15 -1.28
C ASP A 108 14.32 5.03 -1.36
N ASP A 109 14.25 4.16 -0.34
CA ASP A 109 13.25 3.09 -0.29
C ASP A 109 11.84 3.61 0.05
N TRP A 110 11.12 4.05 -0.98
CA TRP A 110 9.74 4.52 -0.84
C TRP A 110 8.81 3.50 -0.20
N LYS A 111 9.01 2.19 -0.45
CA LYS A 111 8.14 1.12 0.10
C LYS A 111 8.26 1.07 1.60
N SER A 112 9.50 1.12 2.10
CA SER A 112 9.77 1.13 3.53
C SER A 112 9.27 2.41 4.20
N ARG A 113 9.35 3.57 3.51
CA ARG A 113 8.79 4.83 4.02
C ARG A 113 7.27 4.83 4.11
N ILE A 114 6.55 4.34 3.09
CA ILE A 114 5.08 4.22 3.15
C ILE A 114 4.67 3.26 4.27
N ARG A 115 5.36 2.12 4.40
CA ARG A 115 5.07 1.17 5.48
C ARG A 115 5.31 1.77 6.86
N LEU A 116 6.40 2.51 7.02
CA LEU A 116 6.71 3.23 8.26
C LEU A 116 5.58 4.22 8.60
N ALA A 117 5.11 4.99 7.62
CA ALA A 117 4.00 5.92 7.82
C ALA A 117 2.71 5.21 8.28
N GLN A 118 2.35 4.09 7.65
CA GLN A 118 1.17 3.30 8.02
C GLN A 118 1.24 2.77 9.46
N VAL A 119 2.38 2.19 9.86
CA VAL A 119 2.56 1.66 11.23
C VAL A 119 2.47 2.79 12.26
N LEU A 120 3.07 3.95 11.96
CA LEU A 120 2.99 5.13 12.82
C LEU A 120 1.54 5.63 12.99
N ALA A 121 0.81 5.83 11.89
CA ALA A 121 -0.55 6.36 11.94
C ALA A 121 -1.57 5.37 12.52
N GLU A 122 -1.56 4.12 12.05
CA GLU A 122 -2.65 3.16 12.30
C GLU A 122 -2.44 2.35 13.58
N ARG A 123 -1.19 2.00 13.90
CA ARG A 123 -0.88 1.14 15.07
C ARG A 123 -0.41 1.93 16.28
N LEU A 124 0.25 3.08 16.06
CA LEU A 124 0.80 3.90 17.14
C LEU A 124 0.05 5.23 17.33
N GLY A 125 -0.89 5.57 16.46
CA GLY A 125 -1.65 6.83 16.53
C GLY A 125 -0.82 8.09 16.27
N GLN A 126 0.43 7.94 15.79
CA GLN A 126 1.37 9.03 15.54
C GLN A 126 1.17 9.61 14.14
N ILE A 127 0.01 10.23 13.92
CA ILE A 127 -0.39 10.76 12.61
C ILE A 127 0.60 11.82 12.11
N ASP A 128 1.03 12.75 12.96
CA ASP A 128 1.95 13.83 12.53
C ASP A 128 3.31 13.27 12.07
N ALA A 129 3.83 12.22 12.72
CA ALA A 129 5.04 11.53 12.30
C ALA A 129 4.84 10.79 10.97
N ALA A 130 3.68 10.15 10.79
CA ALA A 130 3.34 9.46 9.55
C ALA A 130 3.23 10.43 8.36
N VAL A 131 2.62 11.60 8.56
CA VAL A 131 2.52 12.66 7.54
C VAL A 131 3.91 13.15 7.13
N ALA A 132 4.84 13.29 8.09
CA ALA A 132 6.21 13.68 7.78
C ALA A 132 6.91 12.64 6.86
N GLU A 133 6.69 11.35 7.10
CA GLU A 133 7.25 10.30 6.21
C GLU A 133 6.63 10.34 4.81
N LEU A 134 5.32 10.55 4.67
CA LEU A 134 4.67 10.71 3.36
C LEU A 134 5.14 11.98 2.64
N GLY A 135 5.46 13.05 3.38
CA GLY A 135 6.13 14.24 2.85
C GLY A 135 7.46 13.90 2.18
N ARG A 136 8.29 13.07 2.83
CA ARG A 136 9.59 12.62 2.27
C ARG A 136 9.41 11.72 1.05
N VAL A 137 8.40 10.84 1.05
CA VAL A 137 8.10 9.98 -0.12
C VAL A 137 7.82 10.84 -1.36
N ARG A 138 7.08 11.93 -1.21
CA ARG A 138 6.76 12.87 -2.31
C ARG A 138 7.94 13.73 -2.77
N GLN A 139 9.04 13.76 -2.00
CA GLN A 139 10.27 14.45 -2.38
C GLN A 139 11.26 13.54 -3.13
N LEU A 140 10.99 12.24 -3.21
CA LEU A 140 11.83 11.30 -3.93
C LEU A 140 11.69 11.52 -5.45
N GLU A 141 12.82 11.70 -6.13
CA GLU A 141 12.86 11.87 -7.57
C GLU A 141 12.53 10.56 -8.31
N GLY A 142 11.80 10.66 -9.44
CA GLY A 142 11.48 9.50 -10.28
C GLY A 142 10.34 8.61 -9.79
N LEU A 143 9.59 9.04 -8.77
CA LEU A 143 8.40 8.33 -8.31
C LEU A 143 7.28 8.35 -9.36
N GLU A 144 6.55 7.25 -9.49
CA GLU A 144 5.37 7.21 -10.35
C GLU A 144 4.27 8.16 -9.84
N LEU A 145 3.53 8.78 -10.76
CA LEU A 145 2.43 9.69 -10.45
C LEU A 145 1.34 9.03 -9.59
N GLY A 146 1.09 7.73 -9.80
CA GLY A 146 0.13 6.97 -8.99
C GLY A 146 0.51 6.89 -7.51
N LEU A 147 1.81 6.80 -7.21
CA LEU A 147 2.30 6.72 -5.84
C LEU A 147 2.18 8.06 -5.09
N HIS A 148 2.35 9.17 -5.82
CA HIS A 148 2.08 10.50 -5.27
C HIS A 148 0.60 10.66 -4.88
N ALA A 149 -0.31 10.23 -5.76
CA ALA A 149 -1.74 10.25 -5.47
C ALA A 149 -2.10 9.34 -4.29
N GLU A 150 -1.47 8.18 -4.17
CA GLU A 150 -1.64 7.26 -3.03
C GLU A 150 -1.18 7.88 -1.71
N ALA A 151 0.01 8.48 -1.67
CA ALA A 151 0.51 9.16 -0.48
C ALA A 151 -0.42 10.30 -0.04
N LEU A 152 -0.92 11.11 -0.98
CA LEU A 152 -1.90 12.16 -0.69
C LEU A 152 -3.22 11.59 -0.15
N ALA A 153 -3.70 10.48 -0.72
CA ALA A 153 -4.94 9.84 -0.29
C ALA A 153 -4.83 9.27 1.14
N LEU A 154 -3.69 8.66 1.49
CA LEU A 154 -3.42 8.19 2.86
C LEU A 154 -3.41 9.35 3.86
N GLU A 155 -2.72 10.45 3.53
CA GLU A 155 -2.70 11.65 4.38
C GLU A 155 -4.12 12.21 4.58
N ALA A 156 -4.90 12.34 3.51
CA ALA A 156 -6.28 12.81 3.58
C ALA A 156 -7.16 11.92 4.47
N ALA A 157 -7.06 10.59 4.32
CA ALA A 157 -7.81 9.64 5.12
C ALA A 157 -7.50 9.75 6.62
N TRP A 158 -6.22 9.88 7.00
CA TRP A 158 -5.84 10.06 8.41
C TRP A 158 -6.28 11.40 8.98
N ARG A 159 -6.26 12.47 8.17
CA ARG A 159 -6.77 13.78 8.57
C ARG A 159 -8.29 13.77 8.75
N LEU A 160 -9.06 13.06 7.91
CA LEU A 160 -10.51 12.91 8.10
C LEU A 160 -10.87 12.20 9.41
N LYS A 161 -10.03 11.26 9.88
CA LYS A 161 -10.21 10.61 11.18
C LYS A 161 -10.06 11.58 12.36
N ARG A 162 -9.36 12.71 12.18
CA ARG A 162 -9.27 13.79 13.18
C ARG A 162 -10.32 14.85 12.82
N THR A 163 -11.39 14.97 13.62
CA THR A 163 -12.47 15.94 13.37
C THR A 163 -11.98 17.38 13.20
N THR A 164 -10.83 17.74 13.80
CA THR A 164 -10.23 19.07 13.70
C THR A 164 -9.52 19.36 12.36
N ASP A 165 -9.15 18.34 11.58
CA ASP A 165 -8.32 18.48 10.36
C ASP A 165 -9.12 18.33 9.05
N GLN A 166 -10.45 18.33 9.11
CA GLN A 166 -11.33 18.19 7.94
C GLN A 166 -11.06 19.20 6.80
N PRO A 167 -10.76 20.49 7.04
CA PRO A 167 -10.46 21.43 5.95
C PRO A 167 -9.17 21.07 5.21
N ARG A 168 -8.13 20.62 5.92
CA ARG A 168 -6.86 20.18 5.32
C ARG A 168 -7.04 18.89 4.55
N ALA A 169 -7.87 17.97 5.04
CA ALA A 169 -8.23 16.77 4.30
C ALA A 169 -8.92 17.11 2.97
N ARG A 170 -9.88 18.05 2.99
CA ARG A 170 -10.57 18.52 1.79
C ARG A 170 -9.60 19.04 0.73
N GLN A 171 -8.67 19.92 1.13
CA GLN A 171 -7.66 20.48 0.22
C GLN A 171 -6.80 19.40 -0.45
N LEU A 172 -6.45 18.34 0.30
CA LEU A 172 -5.70 17.21 -0.25
C LEU A 172 -6.53 16.42 -1.26
N LEU A 173 -7.81 16.17 -0.98
CA LEU A 173 -8.72 15.50 -1.91
C LEU A 173 -8.91 16.29 -3.20
N GLU A 174 -9.15 17.60 -3.10
CA GLU A 174 -9.26 18.51 -4.25
C GLU A 174 -7.98 18.49 -5.09
N LYS A 175 -6.81 18.51 -4.44
CA LYS A 175 -5.51 18.38 -5.11
C LYS A 175 -5.36 17.06 -5.85
N ILE A 176 -5.80 15.94 -5.28
CA ILE A 176 -5.77 14.63 -5.96
C ILE A 176 -6.62 14.66 -7.22
N VAL A 177 -7.81 15.26 -7.16
CA VAL A 177 -8.73 15.34 -8.30
C VAL A 177 -8.18 16.23 -9.41
N SER A 178 -7.55 17.35 -9.05
CA SER A 178 -6.90 18.28 -9.98
C SER A 178 -5.65 17.70 -10.64
N ASP A 179 -4.71 17.21 -9.82
CA ASP A 179 -3.36 16.88 -10.28
C ASP A 179 -3.27 15.44 -10.82
N TYR A 180 -4.19 14.55 -10.41
CA TYR A 180 -4.15 13.11 -10.74
C TYR A 180 -5.50 12.56 -11.24
N PRO A 181 -6.18 13.21 -12.21
CA PRO A 181 -7.58 12.95 -12.53
C PRO A 181 -7.89 11.52 -13.00
N SER A 182 -6.92 10.86 -13.63
CA SER A 182 -7.03 9.51 -14.20
C SER A 182 -6.69 8.39 -13.20
N THR A 183 -6.36 8.72 -11.95
CA THR A 183 -6.00 7.72 -10.94
C THR A 183 -7.23 7.16 -10.22
N PRO A 184 -7.19 5.90 -9.74
CA PRO A 184 -8.23 5.36 -8.85
C PRO A 184 -8.46 6.23 -7.60
N GLN A 185 -7.40 6.87 -7.10
CA GLN A 185 -7.42 7.77 -5.96
C GLN A 185 -8.27 9.01 -6.24
N ALA A 186 -8.24 9.58 -7.45
CA ALA A 186 -9.11 10.69 -7.81
C ALA A 186 -10.59 10.31 -7.87
N ILE A 187 -10.92 9.07 -8.27
CA ILE A 187 -12.30 8.58 -8.20
C ILE A 187 -12.77 8.49 -6.74
N ALA A 188 -11.93 7.94 -5.86
CA ALA A 188 -12.24 7.86 -4.43
C ALA A 188 -12.34 9.26 -3.77
N ALA A 189 -11.45 10.19 -4.16
CA ALA A 189 -11.45 11.55 -3.65
C ALA A 189 -12.71 12.33 -4.06
N ARG A 190 -13.16 12.21 -5.31
CA ARG A 190 -14.43 12.80 -5.77
C ARG A 190 -15.60 12.33 -4.91
N ARG A 191 -15.72 11.03 -4.68
CA ARG A 191 -16.78 10.44 -3.84
C ARG A 191 -16.74 10.97 -2.40
N GLN A 192 -15.56 11.15 -1.82
CA GLN A 192 -15.45 11.71 -0.48
C GLN A 192 -15.83 13.20 -0.42
N LEU A 193 -15.44 13.98 -1.43
CA LEU A 193 -15.87 15.38 -1.52
C LEU A 193 -17.40 15.47 -1.63
N GLU A 194 -18.03 14.62 -2.42
CA GLU A 194 -19.50 14.52 -2.50
C GLU A 194 -20.13 14.18 -1.14
N VAL A 195 -19.57 13.23 -0.39
CA VAL A 195 -20.04 12.89 0.96
C VAL A 195 -19.89 14.08 1.92
N MET A 196 -18.81 14.85 1.80
CA MET A 196 -18.56 16.04 2.63
C MET A 196 -19.50 17.20 2.29
N ASP A 197 -19.86 17.36 1.01
CA ASP A 197 -20.76 18.42 0.52
C ASP A 197 -22.24 18.08 0.75
N HIS A 198 -22.60 16.80 0.75
CA HIS A 198 -23.98 16.31 0.87
C HIS A 198 -24.11 15.21 1.94
N PRO A 199 -23.87 15.51 3.23
CA PRO A 199 -23.91 14.49 4.29
C PRO A 199 -25.31 13.87 4.49
N GLU A 200 -26.36 14.60 4.11
CA GLU A 200 -27.76 14.17 4.26
C GLU A 200 -28.13 13.01 3.33
N THR A 201 -27.56 13.00 2.12
CA THR A 201 -27.85 12.00 1.08
C THR A 201 -27.31 10.62 1.44
N TYR A 202 -26.25 10.56 2.24
CA TYR A 202 -25.61 9.32 2.67
C TYR A 202 -26.08 8.79 4.04
N ARG A 203 -26.81 9.59 4.83
CA ARG A 203 -27.51 9.09 6.03
C ARG A 203 -28.76 8.27 5.69
N GLN A 204 -29.35 8.50 4.53
CA GLN A 204 -30.55 7.80 4.06
C GLN A 204 -30.16 6.63 3.14
N ALA A 205 -29.42 5.65 3.67
CA ALA A 205 -29.28 4.39 2.94
C ALA A 205 -30.68 3.75 2.80
N PRO A 206 -31.10 3.34 1.58
CA PRO A 206 -32.36 2.62 1.44
C PRO A 206 -32.32 1.36 2.31
N PRO A 207 -33.44 0.98 2.95
CA PRO A 207 -33.48 -0.21 3.80
C PRO A 207 -32.96 -1.42 3.01
N PRO A 208 -32.23 -2.36 3.66
CA PRO A 208 -31.71 -3.53 2.98
C PRO A 208 -32.84 -4.25 2.25
N PRO A 209 -32.62 -4.74 1.02
CA PRO A 209 -33.64 -5.49 0.30
C PRO A 209 -34.12 -6.65 1.16
N PRO A 210 -35.44 -6.96 1.17
CA PRO A 210 -35.96 -8.08 1.94
C PRO A 210 -35.23 -9.36 1.53
N PRO A 211 -34.94 -10.28 2.49
CA PRO A 211 -34.28 -11.54 2.16
C PRO A 211 -35.09 -12.29 1.10
N PRO A 212 -34.43 -12.96 0.13
CA PRO A 212 -35.12 -13.69 -0.91
C PRO A 212 -36.05 -14.75 -0.29
N PRO A 213 -37.25 -14.96 -0.85
CA PRO A 213 -38.19 -15.93 -0.32
C PRO A 213 -37.57 -17.33 -0.35
N ARG A 214 -37.58 -18.00 0.81
CA ARG A 214 -37.08 -19.38 0.95
C ARG A 214 -38.11 -20.34 0.37
N ILE A 215 -37.94 -20.71 -0.90
CA ILE A 215 -38.77 -21.73 -1.56
C ILE A 215 -38.35 -23.10 -0.99
N VAL A 216 -39.21 -23.67 -0.14
CA VAL A 216 -39.04 -25.06 0.36
C VAL A 216 -39.82 -25.98 -0.59
N VAL A 217 -39.11 -26.64 -1.51
CA VAL A 217 -39.69 -27.69 -2.34
C VAL A 217 -39.84 -28.94 -1.46
N ARG A 218 -41.07 -29.28 -1.06
CA ARG A 218 -41.37 -30.60 -0.50
C ARG A 218 -41.37 -31.61 -1.64
N LEU A 219 -40.39 -32.51 -1.67
CA LEU A 219 -40.42 -33.69 -2.54
C LEU A 219 -41.60 -34.58 -2.11
N PRO A 220 -42.41 -35.10 -3.05
CA PRO A 220 -43.48 -36.03 -2.73
C PRO A 220 -42.89 -37.33 -2.17
N GLU A 221 -43.47 -37.83 -1.08
CA GLU A 221 -43.06 -39.09 -0.48
C GLU A 221 -43.31 -40.26 -1.46
N PRO A 222 -42.37 -41.22 -1.56
CA PRO A 222 -42.55 -42.38 -2.43
C PRO A 222 -43.70 -43.25 -1.93
N PRO A 223 -44.47 -43.88 -2.84
CA PRO A 223 -45.60 -44.72 -2.46
C PRO A 223 -45.12 -45.91 -1.63
N ALA A 224 -45.82 -46.16 -0.52
CA ALA A 224 -45.61 -47.33 0.32
C ALA A 224 -45.88 -48.62 -0.48
N VAL A 225 -44.92 -49.54 -0.45
CA VAL A 225 -45.05 -50.93 -0.93
C VAL A 225 -45.41 -51.82 0.25
#